data_AF-X1JR12-F1
#
_entry.id   AF-X1JR12-F1
#
_cell.length_a   1.000
_cell.length_b   1.000
_cell.length_c   1.000
_cell.angle_alpha   90.00
_cell.angle_beta   90.00
_cell.angle_gamma   90.00
#
_symmetry.space_group_name_H-M   'P 1'
#
loop_
_entity.id
_entity.type
_entity.pdbx_description
1 polymer ?
#
loop_
_entity_poly.entity_id
_entity_poly.type
_entity_poly.pdbx_seq_one_letter_code
_entity_poly.pdbx_strand_id
1 'polypeptide(L)'
;FEEFMPADVESVKTSNEIEEYFGGQDPSSAVMVLVEGDITDSATLGAMIQLEQQTLSDARNTNITSSYSIADLILATNNGALPENSENAKAILGILRQQMPERTDVLITSDNGAATIMFMGTAETDADMKLMADIVRTNVDQVAPNIQAEFAVGGMPAIVADLLGKISESAITTTIIAFVLCALVLCFIFRSPVLGLITMIPVTLSLIWEFGALYVFGIPLNIMTVLISALLIGIGIDFSIHITHRYREE
;
A
#
# COMPACT_ATOMS: atom_id res chain seq x y z
N PHE A 1 -5.92 -8.90 2.82
CA PHE A 1 -7.21 -9.64 2.94
C PHE A 1 -6.98 -10.97 3.67
N GLU A 2 -5.85 -11.64 3.43
CA GLU A 2 -5.47 -12.88 4.13
C GLU A 2 -5.26 -12.74 5.64
N GLU A 3 -4.80 -11.57 6.13
CA GLU A 3 -4.66 -11.31 7.58
C GLU A 3 -5.99 -11.41 8.36
N PHE A 4 -7.14 -11.37 7.65
CA PHE A 4 -8.47 -11.51 8.24
C PHE A 4 -9.04 -12.94 8.18
N MET A 5 -8.32 -13.90 7.59
CA MET A 5 -8.79 -15.28 7.40
C MET A 5 -8.15 -16.25 8.41
N PRO A 6 -8.91 -17.19 9.00
CA PRO A 6 -8.32 -18.18 9.92
C PRO A 6 -7.32 -19.09 9.19
N ALA A 7 -6.12 -19.22 9.74
CA ALA A 7 -5.01 -19.96 9.11
C ALA A 7 -5.24 -21.48 9.00
N ASP A 8 -6.25 -22.02 9.69
CA ASP A 8 -6.58 -23.43 9.66
C ASP A 8 -7.48 -23.84 8.49
N VAL A 9 -8.09 -22.88 7.80
CA VAL A 9 -8.97 -23.09 6.65
C VAL A 9 -8.17 -23.65 5.47
N GLU A 10 -8.73 -24.68 4.82
CA GLU A 10 -8.11 -25.38 3.69
C GLU A 10 -7.67 -24.42 2.58
N SER A 11 -8.50 -23.42 2.23
CA SER A 11 -8.18 -22.44 1.19
C SER A 11 -6.94 -21.58 1.50
N VAL A 12 -6.68 -21.26 2.77
CA VAL A 12 -5.49 -20.50 3.18
C VAL A 12 -4.25 -21.37 3.04
N LYS A 13 -4.31 -22.62 3.49
CA LYS A 13 -3.20 -23.57 3.35
C LYS A 13 -2.88 -23.83 1.88
N THR A 14 -3.89 -24.04 1.05
CA THR A 14 -3.70 -24.23 -0.40
C THR A 14 -3.14 -22.97 -1.06
N SER A 15 -3.56 -21.76 -0.64
CA SER A 15 -2.97 -20.50 -1.14
C SER A 15 -1.47 -20.44 -0.82
N ASN A 16 -1.09 -20.72 0.43
CA ASN A 16 0.30 -20.72 0.87
C ASN A 16 1.15 -21.77 0.14
N GLU A 17 0.60 -22.97 -0.09
CA GLU A 17 1.30 -24.01 -0.88
C GLU A 17 1.46 -23.60 -2.35
N ILE A 18 0.47 -22.92 -2.95
CA ILE A 18 0.58 -22.38 -4.30
C ILE A 18 1.69 -21.32 -4.36
N GLU A 19 1.73 -20.42 -3.37
CA GLU A 19 2.78 -19.40 -3.27
C GLU A 19 4.17 -20.03 -3.07
N GLU A 20 4.30 -21.05 -2.23
CA GLU A 20 5.57 -21.76 -2.01
C GLU A 20 6.05 -22.48 -3.28
N TYR A 21 5.15 -23.13 -4.04
CA TYR A 21 5.52 -23.88 -5.24
C TYR A 21 5.73 -23.02 -6.48
N PHE A 22 4.93 -21.98 -6.66
CA PHE A 22 4.88 -21.21 -7.90
C PHE A 22 5.44 -19.79 -7.76
N GLY A 23 5.80 -19.37 -6.54
CA GLY A 23 6.17 -18.00 -6.20
C GLY A 23 4.92 -17.12 -6.13
N GLY A 24 4.83 -16.22 -5.16
CA GLY A 24 3.60 -15.48 -4.91
C GLY A 24 3.16 -14.65 -6.11
N GLN A 25 2.14 -15.18 -6.77
CA GLN A 25 1.38 -14.54 -7.83
C GLN A 25 0.03 -14.17 -7.26
N ASP A 26 0.01 -13.48 -6.13
CA ASP A 26 -1.23 -12.91 -5.63
C ASP A 26 -1.59 -11.72 -6.54
N PRO A 27 -2.60 -11.84 -7.41
CA PRO A 27 -2.99 -10.74 -8.30
C PRO A 27 -3.53 -9.55 -7.50
N SER A 28 -3.95 -9.79 -6.25
CA SER A 28 -4.38 -8.75 -5.33
C SER A 28 -3.22 -7.87 -4.86
N SER A 29 -1.98 -8.37 -4.90
CA SER A 29 -0.76 -7.67 -4.53
C SER A 29 -0.07 -6.96 -5.71
N ALA A 30 -0.70 -6.92 -6.88
CA ALA A 30 -0.13 -6.25 -8.05
C ALA A 30 -0.20 -4.72 -7.94
N VAL A 31 0.93 -4.04 -8.16
CA VAL A 31 0.95 -2.58 -8.37
C VAL A 31 0.62 -2.31 -9.83
N MET A 32 -0.39 -1.49 -10.08
CA MET A 32 -0.82 -1.16 -11.44
C MET A 32 -0.39 0.25 -11.80
N VAL A 33 0.04 0.47 -13.03
CA VAL A 33 0.29 1.82 -13.56
C VAL A 33 -0.59 2.03 -14.77
N LEU A 34 -1.48 3.01 -14.68
CA LEU A 34 -2.23 3.53 -15.82
C LEU A 34 -1.32 4.49 -16.59
N VAL A 35 -1.27 4.30 -17.91
CA VAL A 35 -0.55 5.15 -18.85
C VAL A 35 -1.58 5.74 -19.81
N GLU A 36 -1.80 7.05 -19.75
CA GLU A 36 -2.72 7.77 -20.63
C GLU A 36 -1.92 8.56 -21.68
N GLY A 37 -2.16 8.27 -22.96
CA GLY A 37 -1.41 8.82 -24.08
C GLY A 37 -1.56 7.96 -25.33
N ASP A 38 -0.94 8.36 -26.44
CA ASP A 38 -0.94 7.54 -27.65
C ASP A 38 -0.02 6.32 -27.44
N ILE A 39 -0.63 5.16 -27.17
CA ILE A 39 0.08 3.88 -26.95
C ILE A 39 0.63 3.30 -28.27
N THR A 40 0.31 3.92 -29.41
CA THR A 40 0.90 3.56 -30.70
C THR A 40 2.21 4.31 -30.96
N ASP A 41 2.54 5.32 -30.16
CA ASP A 41 3.79 6.04 -30.26
C ASP A 41 4.97 5.25 -29.68
N SER A 42 6.09 5.25 -30.40
CA SER A 42 7.29 4.50 -30.02
C SER A 42 7.93 5.05 -28.75
N ALA A 43 7.82 6.36 -28.51
CA ALA A 43 8.34 6.96 -27.29
C ALA A 43 7.52 6.54 -26.06
N THR A 44 6.18 6.52 -26.17
CA THR A 44 5.30 6.02 -25.09
C THR A 44 5.59 4.55 -24.78
N LEU A 45 5.69 3.68 -25.78
CA LEU A 45 6.03 2.26 -25.58
C LEU A 45 7.43 2.10 -24.97
N GLY A 46 8.40 2.89 -25.42
CA GLY A 46 9.75 2.92 -24.84
C GLY A 46 9.74 3.34 -23.37
N ALA A 47 8.88 4.30 -23.00
CA ALA A 47 8.67 4.73 -21.63
C ALA A 47 8.20 3.60 -20.72
N MET A 48 7.21 2.84 -21.19
CA MET A 48 6.62 1.73 -20.45
C MET A 48 7.70 0.70 -20.15
N ILE A 49 8.46 0.29 -21.16
CA ILE A 49 9.54 -0.69 -21.01
C ILE A 49 10.68 -0.15 -20.14
N GLN A 50 11.01 1.14 -20.25
CA GLN A 50 12.00 1.76 -19.39
C GLN A 50 11.55 1.75 -17.91
N LEU A 51 10.30 2.12 -17.64
CA LEU A 51 9.73 2.10 -16.30
C LEU A 51 9.75 0.69 -15.71
N GLU A 52 9.41 -0.31 -16.52
CA GLU A 52 9.46 -1.72 -16.12
C GLU A 52 10.88 -2.16 -15.75
N GLN A 53 11.86 -1.91 -16.62
CA GLN A 53 13.25 -2.27 -16.37
C GLN A 53 13.85 -1.56 -15.15
N GLN A 54 13.56 -0.27 -15.00
CA GLN A 54 14.03 0.52 -13.85
C GLN A 54 13.41 0.05 -12.54
N THR A 55 12.12 -0.29 -12.54
CA THR A 55 11.43 -0.81 -11.36
C THR A 55 11.96 -2.17 -10.94
N LEU A 56 12.13 -3.10 -11.90
CA LEU A 56 12.67 -4.42 -11.62
C LEU A 56 14.14 -4.39 -11.17
N SER A 57 14.91 -3.40 -11.64
CA SER A 57 16.34 -3.23 -11.30
C SER A 57 16.61 -2.26 -10.13
N ASP A 58 15.58 -1.70 -9.49
CA ASP A 58 15.74 -0.78 -8.36
C ASP A 58 16.42 -1.51 -7.19
N ALA A 59 17.46 -0.90 -6.60
CA ALA A 59 18.22 -1.52 -5.51
C ALA A 59 17.38 -1.78 -4.25
N ARG A 60 16.25 -1.09 -4.10
CA ARG A 60 15.28 -1.30 -3.02
C ARG A 60 14.29 -2.44 -3.32
N ASN A 61 14.22 -2.92 -4.56
CA ASN A 61 13.26 -3.93 -4.96
C ASN A 61 13.65 -5.30 -4.37
N THR A 62 12.83 -5.77 -3.44
CA THR A 62 12.93 -7.11 -2.84
C THR A 62 11.73 -8.00 -3.16
N ASN A 63 10.63 -7.41 -3.64
CA ASN A 63 9.30 -8.02 -3.62
C ASN A 63 8.62 -8.04 -5.00
N ILE A 64 8.99 -7.16 -5.93
CA ILE A 64 8.46 -7.14 -7.30
C ILE A 64 9.25 -8.15 -8.14
N THR A 65 8.56 -9.18 -8.64
CA THR A 65 9.17 -10.33 -9.33
C THR A 65 9.07 -10.22 -10.85
N SER A 66 8.03 -9.58 -11.37
CA SER A 66 7.82 -9.41 -12.81
C SER A 66 6.95 -8.20 -13.14
N SER A 67 6.99 -7.79 -14.41
CA SER A 67 6.08 -6.83 -15.01
C SER A 67 5.35 -7.46 -16.18
N TYR A 68 4.18 -6.93 -16.51
CA TYR A 68 3.42 -7.31 -17.68
C TYR A 68 2.64 -6.12 -18.23
N SER A 69 2.86 -5.80 -19.51
CA SER A 69 2.14 -4.73 -20.20
C SER A 69 1.85 -5.06 -21.67
N ILE A 70 1.09 -4.18 -22.33
CA ILE A 70 0.88 -4.25 -23.77
C ILE A 70 2.19 -4.03 -24.55
N ALA A 71 3.16 -3.30 -23.99
CA ALA A 71 4.44 -3.05 -24.64
C ALA A 71 5.27 -4.34 -24.77
N ASP A 72 5.20 -5.24 -23.78
CA ASP A 72 5.82 -6.57 -23.84
C ASP A 72 5.22 -7.43 -24.96
N LEU A 73 3.89 -7.41 -25.09
CA LEU A 73 3.20 -8.17 -26.14
C LEU A 73 3.56 -7.65 -27.53
N ILE A 74 3.67 -6.34 -27.69
CA ILE A 74 4.10 -5.70 -28.94
C ILE A 74 5.55 -6.10 -29.24
N LEU A 75 6.46 -5.99 -28.27
CA LEU A 75 7.86 -6.41 -28.42
C LEU A 75 7.97 -7.88 -28.81
N ALA A 76 7.27 -8.78 -28.11
CA ALA A 76 7.29 -10.21 -28.39
C ALA A 76 6.79 -10.55 -29.79
N THR A 77 5.79 -9.82 -30.28
CA THR A 77 5.24 -9.98 -31.63
C THR A 77 6.15 -9.37 -32.70
N ASN A 78 6.88 -8.30 -32.36
CA ASN A 78 7.76 -7.57 -33.26
C ASN A 78 9.24 -7.97 -33.12
N ASN A 79 9.51 -9.26 -32.90
CA ASN A 79 10.87 -9.83 -32.82
C ASN A 79 11.80 -9.14 -31.80
N GLY A 80 11.23 -8.60 -30.71
CA GLY A 80 11.97 -7.92 -29.64
C GLY A 80 12.34 -6.46 -29.93
N ALA A 81 11.78 -5.85 -30.98
CA ALA A 81 12.01 -4.44 -31.32
C ALA A 81 10.76 -3.58 -31.10
N LEU A 82 10.95 -2.32 -30.71
CA LEU A 82 9.85 -1.35 -30.67
C LEU A 82 9.34 -1.06 -32.10
N PRO A 83 8.05 -0.72 -32.26
CA PRO A 83 7.51 -0.35 -33.57
C PRO A 83 8.25 0.84 -34.16
N GLU A 84 8.51 0.79 -35.48
CA GLU A 84 9.19 1.88 -36.19
C GLU A 84 8.33 3.15 -36.29
N ASN A 85 7.00 2.97 -36.31
CA ASN A 85 6.02 4.05 -36.42
C ASN A 85 4.65 3.61 -35.89
N SER A 86 3.75 4.60 -35.71
CA SER A 86 2.37 4.38 -35.24
C SER A 86 1.56 3.43 -36.13
N GLU A 87 1.79 3.40 -37.45
CA GLU A 87 1.07 2.48 -38.35
C GLU A 87 1.48 1.02 -38.09
N ASN A 88 2.78 0.77 -37.91
CA ASN A 88 3.30 -0.55 -37.56
C ASN A 88 2.79 -1.00 -36.19
N ALA A 89 2.77 -0.11 -35.20
CA ALA A 89 2.19 -0.38 -33.89
C ALA A 89 0.69 -0.77 -33.98
N LYS A 90 -0.10 -0.04 -34.77
CA LYS A 90 -1.53 -0.35 -35.02
C LYS A 90 -1.72 -1.69 -35.71
N ALA A 91 -0.86 -2.03 -36.67
CA ALA A 91 -0.91 -3.32 -37.35
C ALA A 91 -0.64 -4.48 -36.36
N ILE A 92 0.36 -4.35 -35.50
CA ILE A 92 0.69 -5.35 -34.46
C ILE A 92 -0.47 -5.47 -33.46
N LEU A 93 -1.01 -4.35 -32.97
CA LEU A 93 -2.17 -4.34 -32.09
C LEU A 93 -3.40 -5.01 -32.73
N GLY A 94 -3.61 -4.82 -34.04
CA GLY A 94 -4.66 -5.52 -34.79
C GLY A 94 -4.48 -7.05 -34.78
N ILE A 95 -3.25 -7.52 -34.96
CA ILE A 95 -2.91 -8.96 -34.87
C ILE A 95 -3.15 -9.47 -33.45
N LEU A 96 -2.70 -8.73 -32.43
CA LEU A 96 -2.88 -9.08 -31.02
C LEU A 96 -4.36 -9.19 -30.64
N ARG A 97 -5.19 -8.22 -31.05
CA ARG A 97 -6.65 -8.27 -30.84
C ARG A 97 -7.31 -9.45 -31.55
N GLN A 98 -6.82 -9.84 -32.73
CA GLN A 98 -7.39 -10.97 -33.47
C GLN A 98 -6.99 -12.33 -32.85
N GLN A 99 -5.74 -12.46 -32.41
CA GLN A 99 -5.20 -13.72 -31.90
C GLN A 99 -5.50 -13.93 -30.41
N MET A 100 -5.47 -12.86 -29.63
CA MET A 100 -5.58 -12.87 -28.16
C MET A 100 -6.46 -11.71 -27.67
N PRO A 101 -7.75 -11.66 -28.04
CA PRO A 101 -8.63 -10.54 -27.72
C PRO A 101 -8.71 -10.28 -26.21
N GLU A 102 -8.97 -11.32 -25.41
CA GLU A 102 -9.12 -11.20 -23.96
C GLU A 102 -7.86 -10.67 -23.26
N ARG A 103 -6.66 -11.05 -23.73
CA ARG A 103 -5.39 -10.57 -23.16
C ARG A 103 -5.05 -9.16 -23.59
N THR A 104 -5.46 -8.77 -24.79
CA THR A 104 -5.17 -7.44 -25.32
C THR A 104 -6.10 -6.41 -24.69
N ASP A 105 -7.40 -6.69 -24.63
CA ASP A 105 -8.41 -5.74 -24.18
C ASP A 105 -8.35 -5.43 -22.67
N VAL A 106 -7.69 -6.29 -21.87
CA VAL A 106 -7.41 -6.00 -20.44
C VAL A 106 -6.19 -5.11 -20.21
N LEU A 107 -5.32 -4.93 -21.22
CA LEU A 107 -4.08 -4.17 -21.11
C LEU A 107 -4.10 -2.82 -21.84
N ILE A 108 -4.96 -2.65 -22.85
CA ILE A 108 -5.07 -1.43 -23.66
C ILE A 108 -6.52 -1.11 -23.99
N THR A 109 -6.88 0.17 -23.97
CA THR A 109 -8.21 0.63 -24.40
C THR A 109 -8.43 0.42 -25.90
N SER A 110 -9.69 0.31 -26.32
CA SER A 110 -10.05 0.07 -27.73
C SER A 110 -9.58 1.19 -28.67
N ASP A 111 -9.48 2.42 -28.17
CA ASP A 111 -9.01 3.61 -28.90
C ASP A 111 -7.49 3.80 -28.87
N ASN A 112 -6.76 2.91 -28.18
CA ASN A 112 -5.31 2.98 -27.95
C ASN A 112 -4.85 4.24 -27.19
N GLY A 113 -5.77 4.92 -26.50
CA GLY A 113 -5.48 6.14 -25.72
C GLY A 113 -5.02 5.89 -24.29
N ALA A 114 -5.12 4.65 -23.79
CA ALA A 114 -4.56 4.28 -22.50
C ALA A 114 -4.16 2.80 -22.44
N ALA A 115 -3.19 2.50 -21.59
CA ALA A 115 -2.73 1.15 -21.29
C ALA A 115 -2.40 0.97 -19.81
N THR A 116 -2.27 -0.29 -19.39
CA THR A 116 -1.88 -0.66 -18.02
C THR A 116 -0.57 -1.44 -18.03
N ILE A 117 0.29 -1.12 -17.07
CA ILE A 117 1.44 -1.94 -16.66
C ILE A 117 1.09 -2.61 -15.33
N MET A 118 1.25 -3.91 -15.23
CA MET A 118 1.03 -4.68 -14.01
C MET A 118 2.36 -5.16 -13.46
N PHE A 119 2.76 -4.68 -12.29
CA PHE A 119 3.90 -5.18 -11.53
C PHE A 119 3.41 -6.25 -10.57
N MET A 120 3.85 -7.49 -10.78
CA MET A 120 3.55 -8.62 -9.92
C MET A 120 4.64 -8.81 -8.88
N GLY A 121 4.24 -9.20 -7.68
CA GLY A 121 5.15 -9.40 -6.56
C GLY A 121 4.42 -9.94 -5.34
N THR A 122 5.19 -10.16 -4.28
CA THR A 122 4.68 -10.67 -3.01
C THR A 122 4.76 -9.59 -1.96
N ALA A 123 3.69 -9.37 -1.20
CA ALA A 123 3.69 -8.42 -0.09
C ALA A 123 3.09 -9.08 1.14
N GLU A 124 3.93 -9.43 2.11
CA GLU A 124 3.48 -10.06 3.36
C GLU A 124 2.99 -9.02 4.35
N THR A 125 3.59 -7.83 4.32
CA THR A 125 3.28 -6.75 5.26
C THR A 125 2.77 -5.49 4.57
N ASP A 126 2.03 -4.70 5.34
CA ASP A 126 1.68 -3.31 5.03
C ASP A 126 2.91 -2.46 4.60
N ALA A 127 4.08 -2.74 5.17
CA ALA A 127 5.33 -2.06 4.83
C ALA A 127 5.86 -2.48 3.46
N ASP A 128 5.73 -3.76 3.09
CA ASP A 128 6.12 -4.27 1.78
C ASP A 128 5.22 -3.67 0.69
N MET A 129 3.90 -3.63 0.93
CA MET A 129 2.94 -2.98 0.03
C MET A 129 3.30 -1.52 -0.22
N LYS A 130 3.65 -0.80 0.86
CA LYS A 130 4.10 0.59 0.78
C LYS A 130 5.41 0.72 -0.01
N LEU A 131 6.39 -0.14 0.26
CA LEU A 131 7.68 -0.13 -0.43
C LEU A 131 7.51 -0.36 -1.93
N MET A 132 6.70 -1.35 -2.34
CA MET A 132 6.41 -1.63 -3.74
C MET A 132 5.77 -0.43 -4.43
N ALA A 133 4.76 0.18 -3.80
CA ALA A 133 4.10 1.37 -4.34
C ALA A 133 5.07 2.56 -4.46
N ASP A 134 5.92 2.78 -3.46
CA ASP A 134 6.89 3.88 -3.43
C ASP A 134 7.99 3.69 -4.49
N ILE A 135 8.46 2.46 -4.74
CA ILE A 135 9.42 2.15 -5.81
C ILE A 135 8.81 2.51 -7.16
N VAL A 136 7.61 2.02 -7.45
CA VAL A 136 6.93 2.28 -8.74
C VAL A 136 6.68 3.78 -8.93
N ARG A 137 6.19 4.49 -7.90
CA ARG A 137 5.98 5.95 -7.94
C ARG A 137 7.27 6.72 -8.22
N THR A 138 8.35 6.37 -7.51
CA THR A 138 9.66 7.02 -7.69
C THR A 138 10.15 6.88 -9.14
N ASN A 139 9.96 5.72 -9.76
CA ASN A 139 10.40 5.48 -11.13
C ASN A 139 9.45 6.10 -12.16
N VAL A 140 8.15 6.15 -11.88
CA VAL A 140 7.18 6.91 -12.69
C VAL A 140 7.58 8.38 -12.76
N ASP A 141 7.92 9.01 -11.63
CA ASP A 141 8.32 10.42 -11.57
C ASP A 141 9.60 10.72 -12.38
N GLN A 142 10.45 9.71 -12.63
CA GLN A 142 11.66 9.85 -13.44
C GLN A 142 11.38 9.72 -14.95
N VAL A 143 10.38 8.92 -15.34
CA VAL A 143 10.05 8.63 -16.74
C VAL A 143 9.03 9.63 -17.30
N ALA A 144 8.01 9.98 -16.51
CA ALA A 144 6.90 10.85 -16.91
C ALA A 144 7.28 12.25 -17.45
N PRO A 145 8.29 12.97 -16.95
CA PRO A 145 8.56 14.34 -17.42
C PRO A 145 9.07 14.43 -18.85
N ASN A 146 9.47 13.32 -19.46
CA ASN A 146 10.16 13.32 -20.76
C ASN A 146 9.23 13.03 -21.96
N ILE A 147 7.93 12.78 -21.73
CA ILE A 147 7.04 12.17 -22.74
C ILE A 147 5.64 12.78 -22.67
N GLN A 148 4.92 12.79 -23.80
CA GLN A 148 3.51 13.23 -23.88
C GLN A 148 2.55 12.12 -23.40
N ALA A 149 2.80 11.57 -22.22
CA ALA A 149 1.94 10.57 -21.59
C ALA A 149 1.87 10.83 -20.09
N GLU A 150 0.69 10.64 -19.51
CA GLU A 150 0.47 10.74 -18.07
C GLU A 150 0.51 9.35 -17.45
N PHE A 151 1.18 9.23 -16.30
CA PHE A 151 1.33 7.98 -15.58
C PHE A 151 0.69 8.10 -14.20
N ALA A 152 -0.20 7.18 -13.86
CA ALA A 152 -0.90 7.13 -12.58
C ALA A 152 -0.72 5.75 -11.93
N VAL A 153 -0.23 5.74 -10.69
CA VAL A 153 -0.01 4.49 -9.92
C VAL A 153 -1.23 4.14 -9.10
N GLY A 154 -1.67 2.89 -9.21
CA GLY A 154 -2.81 2.30 -8.52
C GLY A 154 -2.57 0.83 -8.14
N GLY A 155 -3.67 0.07 -8.03
CA GLY A 155 -3.65 -1.29 -7.48
C GLY A 155 -3.71 -1.29 -5.95
N MET A 156 -3.94 -2.47 -5.36
CA MET A 156 -4.16 -2.59 -3.91
C MET A 156 -2.97 -2.10 -3.09
N PRO A 157 -1.70 -2.40 -3.43
CA PRO A 157 -0.57 -1.93 -2.63
C PRO A 157 -0.48 -0.40 -2.60
N ALA A 158 -0.75 0.29 -3.71
CA ALA A 158 -0.74 1.75 -3.75
C ALA A 158 -1.88 2.38 -2.95
N ILE A 159 -3.08 1.77 -3.00
CA ILE A 159 -4.24 2.19 -2.18
C ILE A 159 -3.93 2.02 -0.69
N VAL A 160 -3.40 0.85 -0.31
CA VAL A 160 -3.02 0.55 1.08
C VAL A 160 -1.90 1.48 1.54
N ALA A 161 -0.89 1.73 0.72
CA ALA A 161 0.19 2.67 1.02
C ALA A 161 -0.34 4.08 1.33
N ASP A 162 -1.29 4.58 0.53
CA ASP A 162 -1.89 5.90 0.74
C ASP A 162 -2.79 5.93 1.97
N LEU A 163 -3.54 4.86 2.23
CA LEU A 163 -4.37 4.72 3.43
C LEU A 163 -3.50 4.70 4.67
N LEU A 164 -2.46 3.86 4.71
CA LEU A 164 -1.54 3.76 5.84
C LEU A 164 -0.77 5.06 6.06
N GLY A 165 -0.32 5.73 4.98
CA GLY A 165 0.35 7.03 5.07
C GLY A 165 -0.55 8.08 5.72
N LYS A 166 -1.79 8.21 5.23
CA LYS A 166 -2.75 9.21 5.74
C LYS A 166 -3.28 8.87 7.14
N ILE A 167 -3.53 7.59 7.42
CA ILE A 167 -4.08 7.13 8.69
C ILE A 167 -3.02 7.15 9.78
N SER A 168 -1.79 6.67 9.54
CA SER A 168 -0.75 6.65 10.59
C SER A 168 -0.43 8.06 11.12
N GLU A 169 -0.26 9.03 10.23
CA GLU A 169 -0.01 10.42 10.62
C GLU A 169 -1.21 11.03 11.36
N SER A 170 -2.42 10.84 10.81
CA SER A 170 -3.65 11.35 11.44
C SER A 170 -3.91 10.69 12.79
N ALA A 171 -3.69 9.39 12.92
CA ALA A 171 -4.06 8.61 14.08
C ALA A 171 -3.11 8.82 15.26
N ILE A 172 -1.80 8.97 15.01
CA ILE A 172 -0.85 9.40 16.05
C ILE A 172 -1.22 10.81 16.53
N THR A 173 -1.52 11.71 15.61
CA THR A 173 -1.89 13.10 15.94
C THR A 173 -3.19 13.15 16.75
N THR A 174 -4.23 12.43 16.35
CA THR A 174 -5.50 12.39 17.09
C THR A 174 -5.34 11.70 18.43
N THR A 175 -4.50 10.66 18.54
CA THR A 175 -4.19 9.99 19.82
C THR A 175 -3.52 10.95 20.80
N ILE A 176 -2.51 11.71 20.35
CA ILE A 176 -1.83 12.73 21.17
C ILE A 176 -2.81 13.83 21.57
N ILE A 177 -3.62 14.34 20.62
CA ILE A 177 -4.64 15.37 20.91
C ILE A 177 -5.65 14.85 21.93
N ALA A 178 -6.17 13.64 21.75
CA ALA A 178 -7.11 13.02 22.69
C ALA A 178 -6.50 12.88 24.08
N PHE A 179 -5.27 12.36 24.18
CA PHE A 179 -4.54 12.23 25.43
C PHE A 179 -4.38 13.58 26.15
N VAL A 180 -3.97 14.63 25.43
CA VAL A 180 -3.81 15.98 25.98
C VAL A 180 -5.15 16.57 26.42
N LEU A 181 -6.20 16.44 25.60
CA LEU A 181 -7.54 16.91 25.94
C LEU A 181 -8.08 16.21 27.19
N CYS A 182 -7.90 14.89 27.29
CA CYS A 182 -8.27 14.13 28.46
C CYS A 182 -7.53 14.61 29.71
N ALA A 183 -6.20 14.81 29.63
CA ALA A 183 -5.42 15.35 30.74
C ALA A 183 -5.94 16.73 31.18
N LEU A 184 -6.27 17.62 30.25
CA LEU A 184 -6.85 18.94 30.53
C LEU A 184 -8.22 18.84 31.21
N VAL A 185 -9.10 17.96 30.72
CA VAL A 185 -10.43 17.71 31.30
C VAL A 185 -10.30 17.18 32.72
N LEU A 186 -9.38 16.25 32.98
CA LEU A 186 -9.14 15.72 34.33
C LEU A 186 -8.59 16.79 35.27
N CYS A 187 -7.66 17.62 34.82
CA CYS A 187 -7.17 18.76 35.60
C CYS A 187 -8.31 19.71 35.97
N PHE A 188 -9.27 19.92 35.07
CA PHE A 188 -10.45 20.74 35.31
C PHE A 188 -11.44 20.09 36.30
N ILE A 189 -11.76 18.80 36.12
CA ILE A 189 -12.67 18.04 36.99
C ILE A 189 -12.14 18.00 38.42
N PHE A 190 -10.87 17.66 38.60
CA PHE A 190 -10.27 17.59 39.92
C PHE A 190 -9.90 18.97 40.48
N ARG A 191 -10.00 20.03 39.68
CA ARG A 191 -9.58 21.41 40.01
C ARG A 191 -8.14 21.47 40.53
N SER A 192 -7.31 20.53 40.11
CA SER A 192 -5.92 20.38 40.56
C SER A 192 -5.11 19.74 39.44
N PRO A 193 -4.11 20.43 38.89
CA PRO A 193 -3.26 19.87 37.84
C PRO A 193 -2.46 18.66 38.34
N VAL A 194 -2.10 18.63 39.62
CA VAL A 194 -1.40 17.50 40.23
C VAL A 194 -2.27 16.25 40.23
N LEU A 195 -3.53 16.37 40.68
CA LEU A 195 -4.45 15.23 40.68
C LEU A 195 -4.78 14.79 39.26
N GLY A 196 -5.06 15.72 38.34
CA GLY A 196 -5.32 15.39 36.94
C GLY A 196 -4.17 14.63 36.27
N LEU A 197 -2.92 15.04 36.52
CA LEU A 197 -1.74 14.35 35.98
C LEU A 197 -1.49 13.00 36.68
N ILE A 198 -1.74 12.88 37.99
CA ILE A 198 -1.66 11.60 38.70
C ILE A 198 -2.68 10.61 38.12
N THR A 199 -3.90 11.07 37.80
CA THR A 199 -4.92 10.26 37.13
C THR A 199 -4.51 9.79 35.74
N MET A 200 -3.57 10.48 35.07
CA MET A 200 -3.05 10.02 33.76
C MET A 200 -1.95 8.97 33.87
N ILE A 201 -1.38 8.73 35.06
CA ILE A 201 -0.27 7.77 35.24
C ILE A 201 -0.65 6.35 34.80
N PRO A 202 -1.80 5.76 35.22
CA PRO A 202 -2.15 4.41 34.82
C PRO A 202 -2.35 4.30 33.30
N VAL A 203 -2.99 5.31 32.68
CA VAL A 203 -3.19 5.38 31.23
C VAL A 203 -1.86 5.41 30.47
N THR A 204 -0.95 6.26 30.94
CA THR A 204 0.39 6.41 30.33
C THR A 204 1.16 5.09 30.42
N LEU A 205 1.08 4.41 31.56
CA LEU A 205 1.74 3.12 31.76
C LEU A 205 1.16 2.04 30.83
N SER A 206 -0.15 2.03 30.62
CA SER A 206 -0.80 1.13 29.66
C SER A 206 -0.32 1.37 28.22
N LEU A 207 -0.23 2.63 27.77
CA LEU A 207 0.28 2.96 26.43
C LEU A 207 1.76 2.60 26.26
N ILE A 208 2.59 2.85 27.27
CA ILE A 208 4.01 2.45 27.25
C ILE A 208 4.12 0.93 27.11
N TRP A 209 3.29 0.18 27.84
CA TRP A 209 3.30 -1.27 27.76
C TRP A 209 2.81 -1.79 26.41
N GLU A 210 1.78 -1.15 25.83
CA GLU A 210 1.25 -1.49 24.51
C GLU A 210 2.31 -1.28 23.41
N PHE A 211 2.83 -0.06 23.25
CA PHE A 211 3.84 0.21 22.22
C PHE A 211 5.16 -0.53 22.49
N GLY A 212 5.51 -0.72 23.76
CA GLY A 212 6.66 -1.54 24.15
C GLY A 212 6.50 -3.00 23.76
N ALA A 213 5.31 -3.57 23.95
CA ALA A 213 5.01 -4.93 23.51
C ALA A 213 5.07 -5.06 21.98
N LEU A 214 4.48 -4.12 21.24
CA LEU A 214 4.58 -4.11 19.77
C LEU A 214 6.03 -4.15 19.31
N TYR A 215 6.89 -3.31 19.90
CA TYR A 215 8.31 -3.29 19.60
C TYR A 215 9.03 -4.60 19.95
N VAL A 216 8.77 -5.16 21.14
CA VAL A 216 9.43 -6.39 21.61
C VAL A 216 9.01 -7.62 20.80
N PHE A 217 7.74 -7.70 20.41
CA PHE A 217 7.21 -8.81 19.62
C PHE A 217 7.38 -8.62 18.10
N GLY A 218 7.93 -7.48 17.66
CA GLY A 218 8.11 -7.16 16.25
C GLY A 218 6.79 -6.99 15.50
N ILE A 219 5.71 -6.64 16.20
CA ILE A 219 4.39 -6.42 15.60
C ILE A 219 4.38 -5.02 14.99
N PRO A 220 4.19 -4.87 13.67
CA PRO A 220 4.17 -3.56 13.04
C PRO A 220 3.01 -2.71 13.55
N LEU A 221 3.24 -1.40 13.62
CA LEU A 221 2.18 -0.45 13.92
C LEU A 221 1.30 -0.29 12.67
N ASN A 222 0.04 -0.70 12.79
CA ASN A 222 -0.95 -0.67 11.72
C ASN A 222 -2.25 -0.05 12.23
N ILE A 223 -3.27 0.01 11.37
CA ILE A 223 -4.55 0.65 11.70
C ILE A 223 -5.21 -0.02 12.91
N MET A 224 -5.10 -1.35 13.04
CA MET A 224 -5.73 -2.10 14.12
C MET A 224 -5.07 -1.82 15.47
N THR A 225 -3.74 -1.77 15.52
CA THR A 225 -3.03 -1.49 16.78
C THR A 225 -3.29 -0.06 17.24
N VAL A 226 -3.36 0.92 16.34
CA VAL A 226 -3.71 2.30 16.73
C VAL A 226 -5.17 2.43 17.24
N LEU A 227 -6.11 1.66 16.67
CA LEU A 227 -7.48 1.61 17.19
C LEU A 227 -7.54 1.04 18.62
N ILE A 228 -6.71 0.03 18.92
CA ILE A 228 -6.56 -0.52 20.27
C ILE A 228 -6.01 0.55 21.22
N SER A 229 -5.03 1.35 20.81
CA SER A 229 -4.49 2.45 21.63
C SER A 229 -5.55 3.49 21.98
N ALA A 230 -6.38 3.89 21.02
CA ALA A 230 -7.48 4.83 21.26
C ALA A 230 -8.50 4.28 22.26
N LEU A 231 -8.83 2.98 22.17
CA LEU A 231 -9.71 2.30 23.12
C LEU A 231 -9.09 2.23 24.53
N LEU A 232 -7.79 1.93 24.62
CA LEU A 232 -7.02 1.89 25.86
C LEU A 232 -7.03 3.22 26.59
N ILE A 233 -6.96 4.34 25.87
CA ILE A 233 -7.08 5.68 26.48
C ILE A 233 -8.45 5.84 27.14
N GLY A 234 -9.54 5.55 26.42
CA GLY A 234 -10.90 5.71 26.96
C GLY A 234 -11.14 4.87 28.22
N ILE A 235 -10.88 3.57 28.12
CA ILE A 235 -11.07 2.63 29.24
C ILE A 235 -10.09 2.94 30.39
N GLY A 236 -8.84 3.25 30.08
CA GLY A 236 -7.82 3.57 31.06
C GLY A 236 -8.16 4.81 31.88
N ILE A 237 -8.73 5.84 31.24
CA ILE A 237 -9.15 7.06 31.93
C ILE A 237 -10.31 6.77 32.87
N ASP A 238 -11.32 6.02 32.45
CA ASP A 238 -12.47 5.67 33.30
C ASP A 238 -12.02 5.00 34.59
N PHE A 239 -11.16 3.98 34.49
CA PHE A 239 -10.60 3.32 35.68
C PHE A 239 -9.77 4.27 36.54
N SER A 240 -8.97 5.13 35.92
CA SER A 240 -8.12 6.07 36.65
C SER A 240 -8.93 7.11 37.42
N ILE A 241 -10.04 7.60 36.84
CA ILE A 241 -10.99 8.49 37.51
C ILE A 241 -11.57 7.79 38.74
N HIS A 242 -12.06 6.55 38.60
CA HIS A 242 -12.63 5.81 39.72
C HIS A 242 -11.64 5.61 40.86
N ILE A 243 -10.38 5.27 40.55
CA ILE A 243 -9.32 5.12 41.54
C ILE A 243 -9.06 6.45 42.25
N THR A 244 -8.90 7.53 41.50
CA THR A 244 -8.60 8.86 42.05
C THR A 244 -9.78 9.40 42.89
N HIS A 245 -11.01 9.13 42.45
CA HIS A 245 -12.21 9.51 43.20
C HIS A 245 -12.27 8.79 44.54
N ARG A 246 -12.08 7.47 44.56
CA ARG A 246 -12.08 6.70 45.82
C ARG A 246 -10.97 7.14 46.77
N TYR A 247 -9.77 7.42 46.24
CA TYR A 247 -8.67 7.98 47.03
C TYR A 247 -9.00 9.34 47.66
N ARG A 248 -9.91 10.11 47.07
CA ARG A 248 -10.34 11.42 47.59
C ARG A 248 -11.47 11.30 48.61
N GLU A 249 -12.24 10.21 48.58
CA GLU A 249 -13.33 9.93 49.52
C GLU A 249 -12.84 9.29 50.83
N GLU A 250 -11.76 8.52 50.78
CA GLU A 250 -11.06 7.95 51.95
C GLU A 250 -10.16 8.97 52.65
#